data_AF-A0ABC8SSD9-F1
#
_entry.id   AF-A0ABC8SSD9-F1
#
_cell.length_a   1.000
_cell.length_b   1.000
_cell.length_c   1.000
_cell.angle_alpha   90.00
_cell.angle_beta   90.00
_cell.angle_gamma   90.00
#
_symmetry.space_group_name_H-M   'P 1'
#
loop_
_entity.id
_entity.type
_entity.pdbx_description
1 polymer ?
#
loop_
_entity_poly.entity_id
_entity_poly.type
_entity_poly.pdbx_seq_one_letter_code
_entity_poly.pdbx_strand_id
1 'polypeptide(L)'
;MLTANKEYPKVWLYLQNIPDSRLQHIARIKLLSEVPDTEVAQECQDMNWGVFKPLLTDALIDHLHPIQVRYEEIISDTAYLDKVLAEGARKAADIADVTLNNVYQAMGFLQR
;
A
#
# COMPACT_ATOMS: atom_id res chain seq x y z
N MET A 1 12.52 -29.92 -33.66
CA MET A 1 13.84 -29.82 -32.98
C MET A 1 14.10 -28.32 -32.83
N LEU A 2 13.95 -27.74 -31.63
CA LEU A 2 15.05 -27.50 -30.66
C LEU A 2 16.25 -26.85 -31.38
N THR A 3 16.68 -25.62 -31.06
CA THR A 3 17.18 -25.21 -29.74
C THR A 3 17.31 -23.67 -29.60
N ALA A 4 17.22 -23.22 -28.34
CA ALA A 4 17.98 -22.11 -27.73
C ALA A 4 17.96 -20.69 -28.33
N ASN A 5 17.38 -19.73 -27.60
CA ASN A 5 18.21 -18.75 -26.88
C ASN A 5 17.43 -18.09 -25.74
N LYS A 6 18.06 -18.06 -24.57
CA LYS A 6 17.56 -17.59 -23.29
C LYS A 6 18.07 -16.17 -23.10
N GLU A 7 17.49 -15.23 -23.85
CA GLU A 7 17.70 -13.80 -23.65
C GLU A 7 16.35 -13.13 -23.76
N TYR A 8 15.79 -12.73 -22.62
CA TYR A 8 14.59 -11.91 -22.61
C TYR A 8 14.90 -10.65 -23.40
N PRO A 9 14.21 -10.39 -24.53
CA PRO A 9 14.49 -9.23 -25.35
C PRO A 9 14.21 -7.97 -24.52
N LYS A 10 14.98 -6.91 -24.76
CA LYS A 10 14.98 -5.58 -24.11
C LYS A 10 13.60 -4.93 -23.86
N VAL A 11 12.53 -5.53 -24.36
CA VAL A 11 11.11 -5.18 -24.23
C VAL A 11 10.68 -5.05 -22.76
N TRP A 12 11.22 -5.84 -21.83
CA TRP A 12 10.88 -5.72 -20.39
C TRP A 12 11.38 -4.41 -19.75
N LEU A 13 12.47 -3.81 -20.26
CA LEU A 13 12.94 -2.50 -19.82
C LEU A 13 12.10 -1.34 -20.40
N TYR A 14 11.36 -1.56 -21.49
CA TYR A 14 10.49 -0.54 -22.10
C TYR A 14 9.20 -0.30 -21.30
N LEU A 15 8.82 -1.23 -20.40
CA LEU A 15 7.69 -1.04 -19.49
C LEU A 15 7.93 0.04 -18.43
N GLN A 16 9.18 0.45 -18.20
CA GLN A 16 9.55 1.49 -17.22
C GLN A 16 9.42 2.94 -17.74
N ASN A 17 9.11 3.19 -19.04
CA ASN A 17 9.19 4.56 -19.62
C ASN A 17 7.96 5.09 -20.41
N ILE A 18 6.77 4.47 -20.28
CA ILE A 18 5.39 5.06 -20.33
C ILE A 18 4.91 5.80 -21.64
N PRO A 19 3.72 5.47 -22.22
CA PRO A 19 2.57 6.38 -22.05
C PRO A 19 1.17 5.72 -22.05
N ASP A 20 1.02 4.39 -21.98
CA ASP A 20 -0.31 3.78 -21.87
C ASP A 20 -0.59 3.37 -20.41
N SER A 21 -1.13 4.32 -19.65
CA SER A 21 -1.53 4.20 -18.23
C SER A 21 -2.64 3.17 -17.98
N ARG A 22 -3.02 2.40 -19.00
CA ARG A 22 -4.18 1.49 -19.04
C ARG A 22 -3.89 0.17 -18.32
N LEU A 23 -2.69 -0.38 -18.48
CA LEU A 23 -2.27 -1.61 -17.79
C LEU A 23 -1.90 -1.36 -16.32
N GLN A 24 -1.43 -0.15 -15.99
CA GLN A 24 -1.09 0.21 -14.60
C GLN A 24 -2.33 0.41 -13.73
N HIS A 25 -3.42 0.94 -14.28
CA HIS A 25 -4.69 1.06 -13.55
C HIS A 25 -5.35 -0.31 -13.34
N ILE A 26 -5.33 -1.20 -14.33
CA ILE A 26 -5.90 -2.55 -14.22
C ILE A 26 -5.19 -3.37 -13.14
N ALA A 27 -3.85 -3.36 -13.10
CA ALA A 27 -3.07 -4.03 -12.05
C ALA A 27 -3.35 -3.46 -10.65
N ARG A 28 -3.66 -2.16 -10.54
CA ARG A 28 -3.97 -1.50 -9.27
C ARG A 28 -5.41 -1.73 -8.78
N ILE A 29 -6.38 -1.87 -9.69
CA ILE A 29 -7.77 -2.25 -9.37
C ILE A 29 -7.83 -3.69 -8.86
N LYS A 30 -7.09 -4.61 -9.49
CA LYS A 30 -7.13 -6.03 -9.14
C LYS A 30 -6.20 -6.43 -8.00
N LEU A 31 -5.22 -5.62 -7.58
CA LEU A 31 -4.58 -5.82 -6.26
C LEU A 31 -5.58 -5.77 -5.08
N LEU A 32 -6.80 -5.24 -5.32
CA LEU A 32 -7.90 -5.18 -4.36
C LEU A 32 -8.86 -6.38 -4.47
N SER A 33 -8.72 -7.24 -5.48
CA SER A 33 -9.55 -8.42 -5.73
C SER A 33 -8.66 -9.58 -6.15
N GLU A 34 -8.55 -10.65 -5.35
CA GLU A 34 -7.57 -11.76 -5.45
C GLU A 34 -7.57 -12.60 -6.77
N VAL A 35 -7.54 -11.96 -7.93
CA VAL A 35 -7.69 -12.56 -9.25
C VAL A 35 -6.43 -12.27 -10.06
N PRO A 36 -5.90 -13.24 -10.83
CA PRO A 36 -4.66 -13.08 -11.58
C PRO A 36 -4.76 -12.04 -12.71
N ASP A 37 -3.68 -11.26 -12.88
CA ASP A 37 -3.54 -10.14 -13.85
C ASP A 37 -3.95 -10.49 -15.29
N THR A 38 -3.80 -11.75 -15.69
CA THR A 38 -4.09 -12.23 -17.04
C THR A 38 -5.59 -12.26 -17.36
N GLU A 39 -6.42 -12.52 -16.36
CA GLU A 39 -7.88 -12.65 -16.52
C GLU A 39 -8.53 -11.27 -16.64
N VAL A 40 -8.03 -10.29 -15.88
CA VAL A 40 -8.48 -8.89 -15.94
C VAL A 40 -8.17 -8.24 -17.28
N ALA A 41 -6.98 -8.52 -17.81
CA ALA A 41 -6.56 -7.96 -19.09
C ALA A 41 -7.47 -8.46 -20.23
N GLN A 42 -7.99 -9.68 -20.14
CA GLN A 42 -8.94 -10.23 -21.12
C GLN A 42 -10.33 -9.61 -20.96
N GLU A 43 -10.84 -9.48 -19.74
CA GLU A 43 -12.16 -8.87 -19.48
C GLU A 43 -12.21 -7.38 -19.87
N CYS A 44 -11.11 -6.65 -19.70
CA CYS A 44 -11.03 -5.22 -20.01
C CYS A 44 -10.61 -4.91 -21.45
N GLN A 45 -10.18 -5.90 -22.24
CA GLN A 45 -9.73 -5.71 -23.63
C GLN A 45 -10.86 -5.22 -24.55
N ASP A 46 -12.08 -5.67 -24.30
CA ASP A 46 -13.25 -5.36 -25.13
C ASP A 46 -14.08 -4.17 -24.59
N MET A 47 -13.66 -3.55 -23.47
CA MET A 47 -14.39 -2.45 -22.85
C MET A 47 -14.00 -1.09 -23.44
N ASN A 48 -15.01 -0.27 -23.72
CA ASN A 48 -14.79 1.13 -24.10
C ASN A 48 -14.46 2.00 -22.87
N TRP A 49 -13.66 3.06 -23.07
CA TRP A 49 -13.18 3.97 -22.03
C TRP A 49 -14.28 4.63 -21.19
N GLY A 50 -15.46 4.82 -21.79
CA GLY A 50 -16.64 5.37 -21.11
C GLY A 50 -17.26 4.42 -20.09
N VAL A 51 -17.06 3.11 -20.21
CA VAL A 51 -17.56 2.08 -19.27
C VAL A 51 -16.47 1.71 -18.26
N PHE A 52 -15.21 1.70 -18.71
CA PHE A 52 -14.06 1.38 -17.87
C PHE A 52 -13.84 2.36 -16.71
N LYS A 53 -13.89 3.68 -16.96
CA LYS A 53 -13.64 4.69 -15.93
C LYS A 53 -14.66 4.65 -14.79
N PRO A 54 -15.98 4.59 -15.05
CA PRO A 54 -16.98 4.39 -13.99
C PRO A 54 -16.73 3.11 -13.20
N LEU A 55 -16.54 1.97 -13.88
CA LEU A 55 -16.33 0.68 -13.21
C LEU A 55 -15.07 0.65 -12.32
N LEU A 56 -13.98 1.28 -12.76
CA LEU A 56 -12.79 1.53 -11.94
C LEU A 56 -13.11 2.41 -10.73
N THR A 57 -13.86 3.49 -10.94
CA THR A 57 -14.19 4.43 -9.87
C THR A 57 -15.07 3.79 -8.81
N ASP A 58 -16.07 3.00 -9.24
CA ASP A 58 -16.97 2.28 -8.35
C ASP A 58 -16.20 1.24 -7.52
N ALA A 59 -15.35 0.42 -8.16
CA ALA A 59 -14.51 -0.55 -7.47
C ALA A 59 -13.55 0.11 -6.46
N LEU A 60 -13.01 1.29 -6.79
CA LEU A 60 -12.15 2.06 -5.89
C LEU A 60 -12.94 2.61 -4.69
N ILE A 61 -14.14 3.13 -4.92
CA ILE A 61 -15.03 3.64 -3.87
C ILE A 61 -15.39 2.50 -2.93
N ASP A 62 -15.84 1.36 -3.45
CA ASP A 62 -16.21 0.19 -2.65
C ASP A 62 -15.06 -0.30 -1.77
N HIS A 63 -13.82 -0.26 -2.29
CA HIS A 63 -12.66 -0.64 -1.51
C HIS A 63 -12.26 0.39 -0.45
N LEU A 64 -12.35 1.70 -0.75
CA LEU A 64 -11.99 2.75 0.21
C LEU A 64 -13.06 3.00 1.27
N HIS A 65 -14.33 2.70 0.96
CA HIS A 65 -15.46 2.89 1.87
C HIS A 65 -15.26 2.23 3.25
N PRO A 66 -14.88 0.94 3.39
CA PRO A 66 -14.67 0.33 4.70
C PRO A 66 -13.54 1.00 5.50
N ILE A 67 -12.52 1.56 4.83
CA ILE A 67 -11.44 2.29 5.51
C ILE A 67 -11.98 3.60 6.08
N GLN A 68 -12.81 4.31 5.33
CA GLN A 68 -13.45 5.55 5.78
C GLN A 68 -14.38 5.30 6.97
N VAL A 69 -15.21 4.26 6.90
CA VAL A 69 -16.09 3.88 8.02
C VAL A 69 -15.29 3.57 9.28
N ARG A 70 -14.23 2.75 9.20
CA ARG A 70 -13.38 2.45 10.36
C ARG A 70 -12.67 3.69 10.91
N TYR A 71 -12.26 4.60 10.03
CA TYR A 71 -11.67 5.87 10.45
C TYR A 71 -12.68 6.70 11.25
N GLU A 72 -13.92 6.82 10.76
CA GLU A 72 -15.01 7.52 11.45
C GLU A 72 -15.37 6.88 12.80
N GLU A 73 -15.42 5.55 12.87
CA GLU A 73 -15.61 4.81 14.12
C GLU A 73 -14.52 5.15 15.14
N ILE A 74 -13.25 5.08 14.74
CA ILE A 74 -12.10 5.31 15.63
C ILE A 74 -12.03 6.78 16.08
N ILE A 75 -12.24 7.74 15.19
CA ILE A 75 -12.16 9.17 15.54
C ILE A 75 -13.33 9.61 16.44
N SER A 76 -14.49 8.95 16.32
CA SER A 76 -15.65 9.21 17.18
C SER A 76 -15.44 8.72 18.62
N ASP A 77 -14.67 7.66 18.81
CA ASP A 77 -14.30 7.14 20.13
C ASP A 77 -12.98 7.75 20.63
N THR A 78 -13.10 8.97 21.15
CA THR A 78 -11.97 9.71 21.74
C THR A 78 -11.29 8.96 22.90
N ALA A 79 -12.05 8.20 23.70
CA ALA A 79 -11.50 7.46 24.84
C ALA A 79 -10.63 6.28 24.38
N TYR A 80 -11.06 5.57 23.34
CA TYR A 80 -10.25 4.54 22.70
C TYR A 80 -8.98 5.13 22.08
N LEU A 81 -9.09 6.27 21.40
CA LEU A 81 -7.95 6.95 20.81
C LEU A 81 -6.90 7.35 21.85
N ASP A 82 -7.32 7.98 22.95
CA ASP A 82 -6.44 8.37 24.05
C ASP A 82 -5.74 7.16 24.68
N LYS A 83 -6.46 6.04 24.83
CA LYS A 83 -5.89 4.79 25.33
C LYS A 83 -4.79 4.26 24.41
N VAL A 84 -5.05 4.21 23.10
CA VAL A 84 -4.07 3.73 22.10
C VAL A 84 -2.85 4.65 22.07
N LEU A 85 -3.06 5.97 22.11
CA LEU A 85 -1.98 6.95 22.15
C LEU A 85 -1.13 6.81 23.43
N ALA A 86 -1.76 6.64 24.59
CA ALA A 86 -1.06 6.45 25.85
C ALA A 86 -0.25 5.15 25.88
N GLU A 87 -0.78 4.07 25.31
CA GLU A 87 -0.06 2.80 25.18
C GLU A 87 1.13 2.91 24.20
N GLY A 88 0.91 3.56 23.05
CA GLY A 88 1.97 3.82 22.07
C GLY A 88 3.07 4.70 22.64
N ALA A 89 2.72 5.75 23.37
CA ALA A 89 3.66 6.63 24.05
C ALA A 89 4.51 5.88 25.07
N ARG A 90 3.91 4.97 25.86
CA ARG A 90 4.65 4.15 26.83
C ARG A 90 5.66 3.24 26.15
N LYS A 91 5.23 2.50 25.13
CA LYS A 91 6.11 1.60 24.36
C LYS A 91 7.26 2.37 23.70
N ALA A 92 6.98 3.55 23.15
CA ALA A 92 8.00 4.39 22.55
C ALA A 92 8.98 4.95 23.59
N ALA A 93 8.48 5.35 24.77
CA ALA A 93 9.30 5.82 25.88
C ALA A 93 10.24 4.71 26.38
N ASP A 94 9.75 3.48 26.55
CA ASP A 94 10.57 2.34 27.00
C ASP A 94 11.78 2.11 26.07
N ILE A 95 11.58 2.22 24.76
CA ILE A 95 12.65 2.08 23.75
C ILE A 95 13.59 3.30 23.78
N ALA A 96 13.02 4.50 23.86
CA ALA A 96 13.77 5.74 23.88
C ALA A 96 14.66 5.84 25.13
N ASP A 97 14.16 5.44 26.29
CA ASP A 97 14.88 5.48 27.56
C ASP A 97 16.11 4.58 27.55
N VAL A 98 16.06 3.42 26.90
CA VAL A 98 17.25 2.56 26.71
C VAL A 98 18.34 3.29 25.93
N THR A 99 17.95 3.95 24.84
CA THR A 99 18.90 4.69 24.00
C THR A 99 19.43 5.92 24.74
N LEU A 100 18.55 6.65 25.43
CA LEU A 100 18.90 7.81 26.23
C LEU A 100 19.91 7.40 27.31
N ASN A 101 19.65 6.33 28.06
CA ASN A 101 20.52 5.83 29.11
C ASN A 101 21.92 5.48 28.62
N ASN A 102 22.03 4.88 27.43
CA ASN A 102 23.32 4.59 26.80
C ASN A 102 24.09 5.88 26.47
N VAL A 103 23.40 6.92 25.99
CA VAL A 103 24.00 8.23 25.73
C VAL A 103 24.45 8.90 27.02
N TYR A 104 23.62 8.87 28.07
CA TYR A 104 24.00 9.42 29.39
C TYR A 104 25.26 8.75 29.95
N GLN A 105 25.33 7.41 29.87
CA GLN A 105 26.51 6.63 30.28
C GLN A 105 27.76 7.01 29.47
N ALA A 106 27.64 7.08 28.14
CA ALA A 106 28.77 7.41 27.26
C ALA A 106 29.32 8.83 27.50
N MET A 107 28.44 9.78 27.84
CA MET A 107 28.80 11.18 28.09
C MET A 107 29.24 11.45 29.54
N GLY A 108 29.09 10.48 30.45
CA GLY A 108 29.39 10.65 31.87
C GLY A 108 28.39 11.52 32.63
N PHE A 109 27.16 11.64 32.12
CA PHE A 109 26.08 12.40 32.79
C PHE A 109 25.33 11.50 33.80
N LEU A 110 24.87 12.11 34.90
CA LEU A 110 23.97 11.44 35.85
C LEU A 110 22.64 11.10 35.17
N GLN A 111 22.24 9.83 35.25
CA GLN A 111 20.95 9.36 34.73
C GLN A 111 19.78 10.00 35.49
N ARG A 112 18.67 10.21 34.78
CA ARG A 112 17.47 10.90 35.26
C ARG A 112 16.50 9.96 35.95
#